data_AF-D3ELH3-F1
#
_entry.id   AF-D3ELH3-F1
#
_cell.length_a   1.000
_cell.length_b   1.000
_cell.length_c   1.000
_cell.angle_alpha   90.00
_cell.angle_beta   90.00
_cell.angle_gamma   90.00
#
_symmetry.space_group_name_H-M   'P 1'
#
loop_
_entity.id
_entity.type
_entity.pdbx_description
1 polymer ?
#
loop_
_entity_poly.entity_id
_entity_poly.type
_entity_poly.pdbx_seq_one_letter_code
_entity_poly.pdbx_strand_id
1 'polypeptide(L)'
;MFFDNAIELSNINKCYRIYNRPQDRIIQSFSKNKKKYDEFWALRDVSFKVKRGTTIGIIGKNGSGKSTILQIIAGTLNPTSGEKTINGRIAALLELGSGFNPEFTGRDNVIMQGTIMGLTKKQILDQMESIEKFAGIGEFIEQPIKTYSSGMLVRLAFACAVHVDPDILIVDEALAVGDMQFQLKCIEKMKSFKEQGKTILFVSHDSYSIRNFCDEVIWMMDGQVHARGDVNTVIEQYEDFVKYGLEKVEESNEKVEAIERKEHLSIDQVVFLDKTGTVNSKFKMGGNIFVEVTYTIHKPIDGLVGGVAIFDNQGTYICGLNTKIDEKALEGSCGTYKLILEYKELNLLPGTYLVDVGFFESSALIRYDYKSRVNSFWVEHPEYVAEGLVLLDHNWQSKVVAISNEV
;
A
#
# COMPACT_ATOMS: atom_id res chain seq x y z
N MET A 1 22.40 16.74 20.71
CA MET A 1 21.97 15.34 20.83
C MET A 1 21.17 15.03 19.58
N PHE A 2 21.74 14.28 18.64
CA PHE A 2 20.96 13.80 17.49
C PHE A 2 20.10 12.64 18.02
N PHE A 3 18.79 12.82 18.06
CA PHE A 3 17.89 11.72 18.37
C PHE A 3 17.84 10.79 17.15
N ASP A 4 18.26 9.53 17.32
CA ASP A 4 18.25 8.52 16.26
C ASP A 4 16.83 8.20 15.77
N ASN A 5 15.83 8.35 16.64
CA ASN A 5 14.43 8.07 16.34
C ASN A 5 13.65 9.34 15.97
N ALA A 6 12.88 9.27 14.89
CA ALA A 6 11.90 10.29 14.51
C ALA A 6 10.63 10.20 15.36
N ILE A 7 10.20 8.98 15.68
CA ILE A 7 8.97 8.71 16.46
C ILE A 7 9.29 7.68 17.54
N GLU A 8 8.82 7.91 18.75
CA GLU A 8 8.90 6.96 19.85
C GLU A 8 7.57 6.95 20.61
N LEU A 9 6.92 5.78 20.62
CA LEU A 9 5.66 5.53 21.32
C LEU A 9 5.91 4.51 22.42
N SER A 10 5.48 4.82 23.63
CA SER A 10 5.61 3.96 24.81
C SER A 10 4.25 3.78 25.49
N ASN A 11 3.77 2.53 25.50
CA ASN A 11 2.54 2.10 26.14
C ASN A 11 1.33 2.97 25.77
N ILE A 12 1.19 3.30 24.48
CA ILE A 12 0.09 4.13 23.99
C ILE A 12 -1.21 3.35 24.10
N ASN A 13 -2.17 3.95 24.80
CA ASN A 13 -3.51 3.43 24.98
C ASN A 13 -4.53 4.45 24.52
N LYS A 14 -5.61 4.00 23.87
CA LYS A 14 -6.74 4.85 23.50
C LYS A 14 -8.06 4.16 23.79
N CYS A 15 -8.78 4.71 24.76
CA CYS A 15 -10.15 4.30 25.09
C CYS A 15 -11.13 5.41 24.72
N TYR A 16 -12.18 5.05 24.00
CA TYR A 16 -13.38 5.85 23.79
C TYR A 16 -14.46 5.40 24.77
N ARG A 17 -15.17 6.38 25.36
CA ARG A 17 -16.32 6.12 26.21
C ARG A 17 -17.58 6.26 25.36
N ILE A 18 -18.28 5.16 25.13
CA ILE A 18 -19.51 5.12 24.35
C ILE A 18 -20.69 5.24 25.33
N TYR A 19 -21.51 6.28 25.13
CA TYR A 19 -22.71 6.51 25.94
C TYR A 19 -23.95 6.20 25.12
N ASN A 20 -24.88 5.44 25.68
CA ASN A 20 -26.14 5.11 25.00
C ASN A 20 -27.03 6.33 24.76
N ARG A 21 -26.97 7.33 25.64
CA ARG A 21 -27.70 8.60 25.51
C ARG A 21 -26.79 9.79 25.87
N PRO A 22 -26.92 10.96 25.20
CA PRO A 22 -26.13 12.15 25.54
C PRO A 22 -26.27 12.57 27.02
N GLN A 23 -27.45 12.37 27.62
CA GLN A 23 -27.75 12.65 29.02
C GLN A 23 -26.92 11.80 30.00
N ASP A 24 -26.52 10.58 29.61
CA ASP A 24 -25.71 9.70 30.44
C ASP A 24 -24.31 10.26 30.68
N ARG A 25 -23.79 11.09 29.77
CA ARG A 25 -22.52 11.83 29.97
C ARG A 25 -22.62 12.81 31.14
N ILE A 26 -23.74 13.51 31.26
CA ILE A 26 -23.98 14.46 32.36
C ILE A 26 -24.15 13.68 33.66
N ILE A 27 -24.97 12.63 33.65
CA ILE A 27 -25.21 11.80 34.83
C ILE A 27 -23.90 11.13 35.31
N GLN A 28 -23.03 10.70 34.40
CA GLN A 28 -21.72 10.14 34.73
C GLN A 28 -20.80 11.14 35.43
N SER A 29 -20.85 12.43 35.08
CA SER A 29 -20.07 13.46 35.75
C SER A 29 -20.51 13.70 37.20
N PHE A 30 -21.78 13.42 37.53
CA PHE A 30 -22.33 13.56 38.88
C PHE A 30 -22.40 12.26 39.68
N SER A 31 -22.29 11.09 39.02
CA SER A 31 -22.36 9.77 39.65
C SER A 31 -20.97 9.16 39.84
N LYS A 32 -20.55 8.97 41.10
CA LYS A 32 -19.26 8.32 41.42
C LYS A 32 -19.31 6.78 41.37
N ASN A 33 -20.49 6.16 41.43
CA ASN A 33 -20.60 4.72 41.74
C ASN A 33 -21.20 3.83 40.63
N LYS A 34 -21.63 4.38 39.48
CA LYS A 34 -22.08 3.56 38.34
C LYS A 34 -21.47 4.06 37.04
N LYS A 35 -20.73 3.18 36.36
CA LYS A 35 -20.31 3.39 34.96
C LYS A 35 -21.57 3.35 34.08
N LYS A 36 -21.82 4.44 33.36
CA LYS A 36 -22.93 4.59 32.39
C LYS A 36 -22.44 4.60 30.93
N TYR A 37 -21.22 4.15 30.71
CA TYR A 37 -20.61 4.08 29.39
C TYR A 37 -19.95 2.72 29.20
N ASP A 38 -19.91 2.29 27.95
CA ASP A 38 -19.09 1.19 27.50
C ASP A 38 -17.71 1.72 27.08
N GLU A 39 -16.68 0.91 27.30
CA GLU A 39 -15.31 1.24 26.93
C GLU A 39 -14.96 0.57 25.61
N PHE A 40 -14.75 1.36 24.57
CA PHE A 40 -14.19 0.89 23.31
C PHE A 40 -12.70 1.23 23.26
N TRP A 41 -11.87 0.20 23.29
CA TRP A 41 -10.43 0.35 23.26
C TRP A 41 -9.93 0.25 21.83
N ALA A 42 -9.65 1.40 21.22
CA ALA A 42 -9.10 1.47 19.87
C ALA A 42 -7.61 1.14 19.83
N LEU A 43 -6.87 1.40 20.92
CA LEU A 43 -5.47 1.05 21.07
C LEU A 43 -5.20 0.55 22.48
N ARG A 44 -4.38 -0.49 22.61
CA ARG A 44 -3.93 -1.07 23.88
C ARG A 44 -2.43 -1.34 23.81
N ASP A 45 -1.70 -0.77 24.75
CA ASP A 45 -0.27 -1.02 24.95
C ASP A 45 0.61 -0.96 23.69
N VAL A 46 0.37 0.02 22.82
CA VAL A 46 1.13 0.18 21.58
C VAL A 46 2.48 0.85 21.86
N SER A 47 3.56 0.12 21.60
CA SER A 47 4.93 0.59 21.81
C SER A 47 5.81 0.28 20.61
N PHE A 48 6.40 1.30 19.98
CA PHE A 48 7.39 1.14 18.91
C PHE A 48 8.20 2.42 18.68
N LYS A 49 9.36 2.27 18.04
CA LYS A 49 10.25 3.37 17.65
C LYS A 49 10.52 3.38 16.15
N VAL A 50 10.53 4.54 15.53
CA VAL A 50 10.80 4.72 14.10
C VAL A 50 12.09 5.50 13.97
N LYS A 51 13.10 4.92 13.30
CA LYS A 51 14.35 5.60 13.00
C LYS A 51 14.12 6.69 11.96
N ARG A 52 14.95 7.73 11.99
CA ARG A 52 14.93 8.77 10.94
C ARG A 52 15.26 8.15 9.58
N GLY A 53 14.54 8.60 8.55
CA GLY A 53 14.79 8.17 7.16
C GLY A 53 14.24 6.80 6.81
N THR A 54 13.52 6.14 7.72
CA THR A 54 12.85 4.87 7.43
C THR A 54 11.44 5.12 6.90
N THR A 55 11.08 4.38 5.84
CA THR A 55 9.71 4.28 5.35
C THR A 55 9.05 3.06 5.96
N ILE A 56 8.02 3.24 6.78
CA ILE A 56 7.32 2.16 7.47
C ILE A 56 5.91 2.00 6.92
N GLY A 57 5.59 0.77 6.51
CA GLY A 57 4.22 0.36 6.20
C GLY A 57 3.42 0.08 7.47
N ILE A 58 2.15 0.47 7.53
CA ILE A 58 1.24 0.07 8.60
C ILE A 58 0.08 -0.70 7.97
N ILE A 59 -0.01 -2.00 8.28
CA ILE A 59 -1.01 -2.91 7.74
C ILE A 59 -1.92 -3.47 8.85
N GLY A 60 -3.04 -4.07 8.46
CA GLY A 60 -4.02 -4.68 9.35
C GLY A 60 -5.45 -4.42 8.90
N LYS A 61 -6.41 -5.15 9.46
CA LYS A 61 -7.83 -5.03 9.08
C LYS A 61 -8.43 -3.66 9.38
N ASN A 62 -9.58 -3.37 8.79
CA ASN A 62 -10.41 -2.24 9.19
C ASN A 62 -10.77 -2.36 10.67
N GLY A 63 -10.67 -1.25 11.40
CA GLY A 63 -10.88 -1.25 12.85
C GLY A 63 -9.69 -1.71 13.70
N SER A 64 -8.53 -2.09 13.12
CA SER A 64 -7.37 -2.53 13.90
C SER A 64 -6.64 -1.40 14.66
N GLY A 65 -7.02 -0.13 14.46
CA GLY A 65 -6.46 1.03 15.14
C GLY A 65 -5.46 1.86 14.31
N LYS A 66 -5.24 1.55 13.03
CA LYS A 66 -4.28 2.26 12.13
C LYS A 66 -4.49 3.78 12.11
N SER A 67 -5.70 4.24 11.78
CA SER A 67 -5.99 5.69 11.73
C SER A 67 -5.88 6.34 13.12
N THR A 68 -6.26 5.63 14.18
CA THR A 68 -6.14 6.13 15.56
C THR A 68 -4.69 6.33 15.98
N ILE A 69 -3.79 5.37 15.68
CA ILE A 69 -2.36 5.52 16.00
C ILE A 69 -1.73 6.63 15.18
N LEU A 70 -2.11 6.78 13.91
CA LEU A 70 -1.64 7.85 13.05
C LEU A 70 -2.10 9.24 13.49
N GLN A 71 -3.37 9.39 13.92
CA GLN A 71 -3.87 10.62 14.50
C GLN A 71 -3.14 10.98 15.81
N ILE A 72 -2.78 9.97 16.62
CA ILE A 72 -1.95 10.18 17.81
C ILE A 72 -0.56 10.66 17.44
N ILE A 73 0.09 10.05 16.45
CA ILE A 73 1.41 10.48 15.97
C ILE A 73 1.31 11.93 15.45
N ALA A 74 0.35 12.20 14.56
CA ALA A 74 0.07 13.51 13.97
C ALA A 74 -0.28 14.59 15.02
N GLY A 75 -0.78 14.20 16.19
CA GLY A 75 -1.16 15.13 17.25
C GLY A 75 -2.58 15.68 17.14
N THR A 76 -3.38 15.18 16.20
CA THR A 76 -4.82 15.50 16.13
C THR A 76 -5.64 14.76 17.18
N LEU A 77 -5.05 13.70 17.77
CA LEU A 77 -5.67 12.92 18.85
C LEU A 77 -4.71 12.73 20.02
N ASN A 78 -5.17 12.99 21.24
CA ASN A 78 -4.41 12.64 22.44
C ASN A 78 -4.63 11.18 22.85
N PRO A 79 -3.58 10.46 23.29
CA PRO A 79 -3.73 9.15 23.90
C PRO A 79 -4.50 9.28 25.22
N THR A 80 -5.10 8.17 25.68
CA THR A 80 -5.69 8.09 27.03
C THR A 80 -4.62 7.93 28.10
N SER A 81 -3.58 7.15 27.80
CA SER A 81 -2.37 7.00 28.60
C SER A 81 -1.20 6.57 27.71
N GLY A 82 0.02 6.63 28.26
CA GLY A 82 1.25 6.40 27.52
C GLY A 82 1.92 7.70 27.09
N GLU A 83 3.12 7.57 26.53
CA GLU A 83 3.96 8.71 26.14
C GLU A 83 4.29 8.64 24.65
N LYS A 84 4.25 9.79 23.99
CA LYS A 84 4.75 9.95 22.62
C LYS A 84 5.86 10.99 22.60
N THR A 85 6.92 10.69 21.86
CA THR A 85 7.97 11.64 21.50
C THR A 85 8.06 11.72 19.98
N ILE A 86 7.98 12.93 19.44
CA ILE A 86 8.09 13.21 18.02
C ILE A 86 9.25 14.17 17.83
N ASN A 87 10.22 13.78 17.00
CA ASN A 87 11.42 14.56 16.72
C ASN A 87 11.39 15.07 15.28
N GLY A 88 10.68 16.17 15.04
CA GLY A 88 10.62 16.84 13.75
C GLY A 88 9.24 17.36 13.39
N ARG A 89 9.14 18.06 12.26
CA ARG A 89 7.87 18.54 11.71
C ARG A 89 7.12 17.38 11.04
N ILE A 90 5.86 17.20 11.43
CA ILE A 90 4.94 16.24 10.79
C ILE A 90 4.12 16.96 9.72
N ALA A 91 3.99 16.33 8.55
CA ALA A 91 2.90 16.56 7.62
C ALA A 91 2.05 15.28 7.55
N ALA A 92 0.75 15.38 7.81
CA ALA A 92 -0.16 14.24 7.77
C ALA A 92 -1.26 14.44 6.72
N LEU A 93 -1.40 13.47 5.81
CA LEU A 93 -2.39 13.47 4.73
C LEU A 93 -3.70 12.75 5.10
N LEU A 94 -3.91 12.46 6.40
CA LEU A 94 -5.09 11.76 6.93
C LEU A 94 -6.38 12.59 6.84
N GLU A 95 -6.24 13.91 6.92
CA GLU A 95 -7.34 14.87 7.03
C GLU A 95 -7.06 16.05 6.09
N LEU A 96 -6.79 15.74 4.81
CA LEU A 96 -6.46 16.73 3.78
C LEU A 96 -7.56 17.81 3.70
N GLY A 97 -7.14 19.07 3.88
CA GLY A 97 -8.05 20.23 3.88
C GLY A 97 -8.73 20.48 5.23
N SER A 98 -8.53 19.63 6.25
CA SER A 98 -8.90 19.97 7.61
C SER A 98 -8.08 21.17 8.08
N GLY A 99 -8.77 22.15 8.65
CA GLY A 99 -8.17 23.44 9.02
C GLY A 99 -8.31 24.52 7.95
N PHE A 100 -8.71 24.19 6.71
CA PHE A 100 -9.04 25.23 5.74
C PHE A 100 -10.34 25.96 6.11
N ASN A 101 -10.35 27.27 5.89
CA ASN A 101 -11.50 28.14 6.07
C ASN A 101 -12.21 28.35 4.71
N PRO A 102 -13.48 27.92 4.57
CA PRO A 102 -14.24 28.02 3.33
C PRO A 102 -14.37 29.44 2.75
N GLU A 103 -14.35 30.44 3.62
CA GLU A 103 -14.49 31.85 3.26
C GLU A 103 -13.18 32.49 2.80
N PHE A 104 -12.04 31.85 3.08
CA PHE A 104 -10.72 32.36 2.71
C PHE A 104 -10.34 31.93 1.30
N THR A 105 -9.51 32.74 0.65
CA THR A 105 -8.91 32.38 -0.64
C THR A 105 -8.02 31.14 -0.50
N GLY A 106 -7.66 30.50 -1.62
CA GLY A 106 -6.64 29.45 -1.60
C GLY A 106 -5.33 29.93 -1.01
N ARG A 107 -4.89 31.14 -1.38
CA ARG A 107 -3.67 31.78 -0.87
C ARG A 107 -3.71 31.99 0.65
N ASP A 108 -4.81 32.51 1.17
CA ASP A 108 -5.00 32.71 2.61
C ASP A 108 -4.99 31.37 3.37
N ASN A 109 -5.61 30.34 2.80
CA ASN A 109 -5.60 29.00 3.36
C ASN A 109 -4.19 28.38 3.38
N VAL A 110 -3.39 28.59 2.33
CA VAL A 110 -1.98 28.16 2.30
C VAL A 110 -1.18 28.83 3.42
N ILE A 111 -1.35 30.15 3.60
CA ILE A 111 -0.67 30.90 4.67
C ILE A 111 -1.10 30.41 6.05
N MET A 112 -2.40 30.21 6.25
CA MET A 112 -2.94 29.71 7.51
C MET A 112 -2.41 28.31 7.82
N GLN A 113 -2.46 27.39 6.85
CA GLN A 113 -2.01 26.01 7.03
C GLN A 113 -0.50 25.92 7.29
N GLY A 114 0.31 26.66 6.52
CA GLY A 114 1.75 26.72 6.73
C GLY A 114 2.10 27.25 8.13
N THR A 115 1.33 28.23 8.63
CA THR A 115 1.51 28.78 9.98
C THR A 115 1.17 27.74 11.05
N ILE A 116 0.09 26.97 10.87
CA ILE A 116 -0.28 25.85 11.75
C ILE A 116 0.81 24.78 11.76
N MET A 117 1.47 24.54 10.63
CA MET A 117 2.60 23.61 10.48
C MET A 117 3.94 24.18 11.00
N GLY A 118 3.93 25.38 11.61
CA GLY A 118 5.10 25.98 12.24
C GLY A 118 6.06 26.67 11.26
N LEU A 119 5.58 27.10 10.09
CA LEU A 119 6.34 27.98 9.19
C LEU A 119 6.10 29.45 9.51
N THR A 120 7.14 30.26 9.31
CA THR A 120 6.99 31.71 9.27
C THR A 120 6.29 32.14 7.98
N LYS A 121 5.57 33.26 8.02
CA LYS A 121 4.93 33.83 6.82
C LYS A 121 5.91 33.98 5.66
N LYS A 122 7.17 34.37 5.93
CA LYS A 122 8.22 34.48 4.93
C LYS A 122 8.50 33.13 4.24
N GLN A 123 8.74 32.07 5.01
CA GLN A 123 8.97 30.72 4.46
C GLN A 123 7.80 30.23 3.61
N ILE A 124 6.56 30.55 3.99
CA ILE A 124 5.38 30.16 3.21
C ILE A 124 5.32 30.92 1.89
N LEU A 125 5.58 32.23 1.91
CA LEU A 125 5.62 33.05 0.70
C LEU A 125 6.73 32.62 -0.25
N ASP A 126 7.89 32.23 0.28
CA ASP A 126 9.02 31.71 -0.52
C ASP A 126 8.68 30.39 -1.23
N GLN A 127 7.74 29.60 -0.69
CA GLN A 127 7.27 28.33 -1.28
C GLN A 127 5.99 28.47 -2.12
N MET A 128 5.35 29.64 -2.08
CA MET A 128 4.00 29.85 -2.62
C MET A 128 3.90 29.53 -4.11
N GLU A 129 4.86 29.98 -4.92
CA GLU A 129 4.91 29.68 -6.35
C GLU A 129 5.01 28.16 -6.62
N SER A 130 5.80 27.44 -5.82
CA SER A 130 5.93 25.98 -5.93
C SER A 130 4.64 25.28 -5.54
N ILE A 131 3.96 25.75 -4.49
CA ILE A 131 2.66 25.24 -4.05
C ILE A 131 1.61 25.44 -5.15
N GLU A 132 1.53 26.64 -5.73
CA GLU A 132 0.59 26.97 -6.80
C GLU A 132 0.83 26.12 -8.05
N LYS A 133 2.10 25.98 -8.48
CA LYS A 133 2.49 25.16 -9.63
C LYS A 133 2.21 23.68 -9.41
N PHE A 134 2.47 23.17 -8.20
CA PHE A 134 2.20 21.77 -7.86
C PHE A 134 0.70 21.49 -7.84
N ALA A 135 -0.07 22.33 -7.12
CA ALA A 135 -1.53 22.24 -7.06
C ALA A 135 -2.15 22.36 -8.45
N GLY A 136 -1.60 23.19 -9.33
CA GLY A 136 -2.05 23.36 -10.72
C GLY A 136 -3.50 23.81 -10.83
N ILE A 137 -3.94 24.67 -9.91
CA ILE A 137 -5.30 25.24 -9.86
C ILE A 137 -5.39 26.63 -10.52
N GLY A 138 -4.27 27.19 -10.99
CA GLY A 138 -4.24 28.47 -11.72
C GLY A 138 -4.79 29.65 -10.89
N GLU A 139 -5.51 30.55 -11.54
CA GLU A 139 -6.06 31.78 -10.92
C GLU A 139 -7.09 31.52 -9.81
N PHE A 140 -7.61 30.30 -9.70
CA PHE A 140 -8.53 29.94 -8.62
C PHE A 140 -7.89 30.08 -7.23
N ILE A 141 -6.55 30.11 -7.11
CA ILE A 141 -5.86 30.37 -5.83
C ILE A 141 -6.33 31.67 -5.16
N GLU A 142 -6.75 32.67 -5.94
CA GLU A 142 -7.27 33.95 -5.45
C GLU A 142 -8.78 33.93 -5.13
N GLN A 143 -9.46 32.80 -5.39
CA GLN A 143 -10.88 32.63 -5.12
C GLN A 143 -11.12 31.91 -3.78
N PRO A 144 -12.23 32.21 -3.08
CA PRO A 144 -12.61 31.49 -1.86
C PRO A 144 -12.73 29.99 -2.10
N ILE A 145 -12.16 29.16 -1.22
CA ILE A 145 -12.09 27.70 -1.45
C ILE A 145 -13.48 27.03 -1.48
N LYS A 146 -14.53 27.64 -0.92
CA LYS A 146 -15.91 27.14 -1.05
C LYS A 146 -16.39 27.03 -2.50
N THR A 147 -15.70 27.71 -3.43
CA THR A 147 -15.96 27.65 -4.88
C THR A 147 -15.20 26.51 -5.57
N TYR A 148 -14.31 25.83 -4.87
CA TYR A 148 -13.45 24.81 -5.46
C TYR A 148 -14.22 23.52 -5.69
N SER A 149 -13.83 22.79 -6.73
CA SER A 149 -14.16 21.37 -6.81
C SER A 149 -13.43 20.59 -5.70
N SER A 150 -13.94 19.42 -5.34
CA SER A 150 -13.27 18.50 -4.41
C SER A 150 -11.83 18.17 -4.85
N GLY A 151 -11.60 18.01 -6.16
CA GLY A 151 -10.27 17.78 -6.72
C GLY A 151 -9.31 18.96 -6.51
N MET A 152 -9.76 20.19 -6.74
CA MET A 152 -8.93 21.39 -6.49
C MET A 152 -8.57 21.54 -5.02
N LEU A 153 -9.53 21.29 -4.13
CA LEU A 153 -9.32 21.35 -2.67
C LEU A 153 -8.24 20.37 -2.23
N VAL A 154 -8.34 19.11 -2.68
CA VAL A 154 -7.37 18.06 -2.35
C VAL A 154 -6.00 18.38 -2.94
N ARG A 155 -5.95 18.86 -4.19
CA ARG A 155 -4.70 19.26 -4.85
C ARG A 155 -3.98 20.36 -4.08
N LEU A 156 -4.69 21.39 -3.63
CA LEU A 156 -4.12 22.46 -2.82
C LEU A 156 -3.68 21.97 -1.44
N ALA A 157 -4.51 21.17 -0.76
CA ALA A 157 -4.19 20.62 0.55
C ALA A 157 -2.92 19.77 0.52
N PHE A 158 -2.80 18.88 -0.46
CA PHE A 158 -1.61 18.06 -0.64
C PHE A 158 -0.40 18.92 -0.99
N ALA A 159 -0.55 19.87 -1.92
CA ALA A 159 0.54 20.78 -2.30
C ALA A 159 1.09 21.54 -1.08
N CYS A 160 0.21 22.04 -0.19
CA CYS A 160 0.63 22.66 1.07
C CYS A 160 1.43 21.67 1.92
N ALA A 161 0.88 20.48 2.17
CA ALA A 161 1.47 19.49 3.07
C ALA A 161 2.86 18.98 2.62
N VAL A 162 3.13 18.91 1.30
CA VAL A 162 4.44 18.46 0.80
C VAL A 162 5.44 19.59 0.53
N HIS A 163 5.04 20.87 0.61
CA HIS A 163 5.98 21.99 0.46
C HIS A 163 6.37 22.63 1.80
N VAL A 164 5.85 22.13 2.92
CA VAL A 164 6.34 22.53 4.26
C VAL A 164 7.65 21.84 4.67
N ASP A 165 8.27 21.08 3.78
CA ASP A 165 9.50 20.32 4.02
C ASP A 165 9.46 19.52 5.35
N PRO A 166 8.54 18.55 5.48
CA PRO A 166 8.38 17.79 6.72
C PRO A 166 9.59 16.89 7.00
N ASP A 167 9.84 16.58 8.27
CA ASP A 167 10.77 15.53 8.69
C ASP A 167 10.11 14.15 8.68
N ILE A 168 8.78 14.15 8.91
CA ILE A 168 7.92 12.97 8.99
C ILE A 168 6.70 13.21 8.12
N LEU A 169 6.50 12.38 7.09
CA LEU A 169 5.30 12.38 6.26
C LEU A 169 4.41 11.19 6.66
N ILE A 170 3.15 11.46 6.96
CA ILE A 170 2.14 10.44 7.21
C ILE A 170 1.19 10.41 6.03
N VAL A 171 1.08 9.25 5.42
CA VAL A 171 0.33 9.02 4.20
C VAL A 171 -0.69 7.94 4.47
N ASP A 172 -1.96 8.31 4.41
CA ASP A 172 -3.06 7.35 4.42
C ASP A 172 -3.41 6.92 3.00
N GLU A 173 -4.26 5.91 2.86
CA GLU A 173 -4.75 5.36 1.58
C GLU A 173 -5.39 6.41 0.64
N ALA A 174 -5.68 7.60 1.18
CA ALA A 174 -6.20 8.77 0.48
C ALA A 174 -5.29 9.35 -0.62
N LEU A 175 -4.09 8.80 -0.86
CA LEU A 175 -3.32 9.13 -2.08
C LEU A 175 -4.10 8.90 -3.39
N ALA A 176 -5.14 8.07 -3.34
CA ALA A 176 -6.04 7.81 -4.46
C ALA A 176 -6.91 9.02 -4.85
N VAL A 177 -6.87 10.16 -4.14
CA VAL A 177 -7.72 11.32 -4.46
C VAL A 177 -7.02 12.28 -5.43
N GLY A 178 -7.58 12.43 -6.64
CA GLY A 178 -7.08 13.35 -7.68
C GLY A 178 -7.01 12.72 -9.08
N ASP A 179 -6.64 13.53 -10.07
CA ASP A 179 -6.35 13.04 -11.43
C ASP A 179 -4.98 12.33 -11.50
N MET A 180 -4.71 11.63 -12.61
CA MET A 180 -3.52 10.78 -12.77
C MET A 180 -2.23 11.58 -12.71
N GLN A 181 -2.24 12.72 -13.39
CA GLN A 181 -1.06 13.58 -13.47
C GLN A 181 -0.71 14.10 -12.08
N PHE A 182 -1.72 14.42 -11.26
CA PHE A 182 -1.50 14.81 -9.89
C PHE A 182 -0.99 13.67 -9.01
N GLN A 183 -1.55 12.46 -9.13
CA GLN A 183 -1.07 11.29 -8.38
C GLN A 183 0.40 10.95 -8.69
N LEU A 184 0.81 11.02 -9.96
CA LEU A 184 2.20 10.84 -10.36
C LEU A 184 3.11 11.89 -9.68
N LYS A 185 2.70 13.17 -9.69
CA LYS A 185 3.43 14.23 -8.97
C LYS A 185 3.52 13.95 -7.46
N CYS A 186 2.46 13.43 -6.85
CA CYS A 186 2.46 13.05 -5.43
C CYS A 186 3.48 11.96 -5.14
N ILE A 187 3.54 10.93 -6.00
CA ILE A 187 4.47 9.80 -5.85
C ILE A 187 5.91 10.22 -6.08
N GLU A 188 6.20 10.98 -7.13
CA GLU A 188 7.52 11.56 -7.36
C GLU A 188 7.98 12.37 -6.15
N LYS A 189 7.08 13.17 -5.57
CA LYS A 189 7.39 13.95 -4.37
C LYS A 189 7.69 13.05 -3.17
N MET A 190 6.90 12.00 -2.94
CA MET A 190 7.16 11.03 -1.86
C MET A 190 8.47 10.27 -2.06
N LYS A 191 8.80 9.87 -3.29
CA LYS A 191 10.10 9.27 -3.63
C LYS A 191 11.25 10.22 -3.32
N SER A 192 11.12 11.49 -3.73
CA SER A 192 12.14 12.50 -3.43
C SER A 192 12.36 12.68 -1.93
N PHE A 193 11.31 12.55 -1.11
CA PHE A 193 11.43 12.60 0.35
C PHE A 193 12.12 11.36 0.91
N LYS A 194 11.82 10.17 0.39
CA LYS A 194 12.53 8.93 0.75
C LYS A 194 14.02 9.06 0.42
N GLU A 195 14.37 9.54 -0.77
CA GLU A 195 15.76 9.78 -1.22
C GLU A 195 16.49 10.84 -0.36
N GLN A 196 15.77 11.86 0.11
CA GLN A 196 16.28 12.86 1.04
C GLN A 196 16.42 12.35 2.49
N GLY A 197 16.09 11.09 2.77
CA GLY A 197 16.16 10.51 4.10
C GLY A 197 15.10 11.05 5.06
N LYS A 198 13.94 11.50 4.54
CA LYS A 198 12.77 11.83 5.37
C LYS A 198 12.10 10.55 5.86
N THR A 199 11.42 10.64 6.99
CA THR A 199 10.69 9.50 7.57
C THR A 199 9.29 9.45 6.98
N ILE A 200 8.81 8.28 6.56
CA ILE A 200 7.48 8.13 5.96
C ILE A 200 6.71 7.03 6.69
N LEU A 201 5.49 7.34 7.14
CA LEU A 201 4.51 6.33 7.58
C LEU A 201 3.48 6.16 6.46
N PHE A 202 3.36 4.96 5.93
CA PHE A 202 2.52 4.65 4.78
C PHE A 202 1.48 3.59 5.14
N VAL A 203 0.20 3.90 5.00
CA VAL A 203 -0.89 2.94 5.16
C VAL A 203 -1.34 2.51 3.78
N SER A 204 -1.38 1.20 3.57
CA SER A 204 -1.98 0.61 2.38
C SER A 204 -2.49 -0.79 2.71
N HIS A 205 -3.60 -1.16 2.07
CA HIS A 205 -4.09 -2.52 1.99
C HIS A 205 -3.48 -3.32 0.84
N ASP A 206 -2.72 -2.68 -0.05
CA ASP A 206 -2.03 -3.36 -1.15
C ASP A 206 -0.63 -3.84 -0.73
N SER A 207 -0.49 -5.16 -0.56
CA SER A 207 0.79 -5.82 -0.26
C SER A 207 1.88 -5.47 -1.27
N TYR A 208 1.54 -5.29 -2.56
CA TYR A 208 2.53 -5.01 -3.59
C TYR A 208 3.15 -3.61 -3.43
N SER A 209 2.32 -2.60 -3.14
CA SER A 209 2.77 -1.25 -2.79
C SER A 209 3.66 -1.24 -1.54
N ILE A 210 3.26 -1.93 -0.47
CA ILE A 210 4.07 -2.00 0.76
C ILE A 210 5.43 -2.65 0.48
N ARG A 211 5.46 -3.80 -0.22
CA ARG A 211 6.71 -4.50 -0.60
C ARG A 211 7.66 -3.62 -1.42
N ASN A 212 7.14 -2.75 -2.28
CA ASN A 212 7.95 -1.93 -3.17
C ASN A 212 8.37 -0.57 -2.59
N PHE A 213 7.63 -0.04 -1.63
CA PHE A 213 7.83 1.33 -1.14
C PHE A 213 8.35 1.40 0.31
N CYS A 214 8.05 0.40 1.15
CA CYS A 214 8.43 0.40 2.57
C CYS A 214 9.73 -0.37 2.82
N ASP A 215 10.45 0.04 3.86
CA ASP A 215 11.68 -0.61 4.35
C ASP A 215 11.38 -1.59 5.50
N GLU A 216 10.36 -1.28 6.31
CA GLU A 216 9.82 -2.14 7.37
C GLU A 216 8.29 -2.05 7.36
N VAL A 217 7.61 -2.99 8.03
CA VAL A 217 6.16 -2.96 8.20
C VAL A 217 5.77 -3.26 9.65
N ILE A 218 4.68 -2.62 10.10
CA ILE A 218 4.01 -2.86 11.38
C ILE A 218 2.62 -3.42 11.07
N TRP A 219 2.34 -4.63 11.55
CA TRP A 219 1.01 -5.22 11.50
C TRP A 219 0.25 -4.92 12.80
N MET A 220 -0.82 -4.15 12.65
CA MET A 220 -1.78 -3.81 13.70
C MET A 220 -2.94 -4.82 13.72
N MET A 221 -3.28 -5.31 14.92
CA MET A 221 -4.44 -6.17 15.16
C MET A 221 -5.10 -5.81 16.49
N ASP A 222 -6.42 -5.58 16.48
CA ASP A 222 -7.23 -5.28 17.66
C ASP A 222 -6.63 -4.19 18.58
N GLY A 223 -6.07 -3.16 17.97
CA GLY A 223 -5.48 -2.03 18.68
C GLY A 223 -4.08 -2.28 19.24
N GLN A 224 -3.42 -3.36 18.86
CA GLN A 224 -2.06 -3.73 19.30
C GLN A 224 -1.12 -3.95 18.12
N VAL A 225 0.19 -3.86 18.36
CA VAL A 225 1.20 -4.30 17.39
C VAL A 225 1.33 -5.81 17.50
N HIS A 226 0.88 -6.52 16.47
CA HIS A 226 0.97 -7.97 16.42
C HIS A 226 2.35 -8.44 15.95
N ALA A 227 2.85 -7.82 14.88
CA ALA A 227 4.16 -8.11 14.33
C ALA A 227 4.80 -6.84 13.76
N ARG A 228 6.12 -6.81 13.71
CA ARG A 228 6.92 -5.76 13.06
C ARG A 228 8.23 -6.34 12.57
N GLY A 229 8.67 -5.92 11.40
CA GLY A 229 10.01 -6.24 10.90
C GLY A 229 10.11 -6.14 9.40
N ASP A 230 10.84 -7.09 8.83
CA ASP A 230 11.00 -7.26 7.39
C ASP A 230 9.64 -7.32 6.69
N VAL A 231 9.56 -6.64 5.54
CA VAL A 231 8.32 -6.42 4.81
C VAL A 231 7.74 -7.74 4.29
N ASN A 232 8.56 -8.61 3.71
CA ASN A 232 8.08 -9.88 3.15
C ASN A 232 7.59 -10.81 4.26
N THR A 233 8.40 -10.96 5.31
CA THR A 233 8.08 -11.86 6.43
C THR A 233 6.76 -11.50 7.11
N VAL A 234 6.53 -10.21 7.40
CA VAL A 234 5.32 -9.79 8.13
C VAL A 234 4.09 -9.75 7.21
N ILE A 235 4.25 -9.41 5.92
CA ILE A 235 3.14 -9.50 4.96
C ILE A 235 2.70 -10.94 4.77
N GLU A 236 3.64 -11.89 4.65
CA GLU A 236 3.31 -13.32 4.54
C GLU A 236 2.54 -13.81 5.77
N GLN A 237 3.00 -13.46 6.98
CA GLN A 237 2.27 -13.77 8.22
C GLN A 237 0.84 -13.17 8.24
N TYR A 238 0.69 -11.93 7.76
CA TYR A 238 -0.62 -11.28 7.68
C TYR A 238 -1.53 -11.96 6.64
N GLU A 239 -1.00 -12.30 5.47
CA GLU A 239 -1.72 -12.99 4.40
C GLU A 239 -2.16 -14.39 4.84
N ASP A 240 -1.27 -15.14 5.50
CA ASP A 240 -1.58 -16.44 6.10
C ASP A 240 -2.66 -16.34 7.18
N PHE A 241 -2.58 -15.31 8.05
CA PHE A 241 -3.61 -15.07 9.05
C PHE A 241 -4.98 -14.79 8.41
N VAL A 242 -5.02 -13.96 7.37
CA VAL A 242 -6.26 -13.66 6.65
C VAL A 242 -6.82 -14.91 5.97
N LYS A 243 -5.96 -15.79 5.45
CA LYS A 243 -6.32 -17.00 4.70
C LYS A 243 -6.72 -18.19 5.58
N TYR A 244 -6.01 -18.42 6.68
CA TYR A 244 -6.13 -19.64 7.51
C TYR A 244 -6.65 -19.38 8.92
N GLY A 245 -6.61 -18.13 9.41
CA GLY A 245 -6.90 -17.78 10.80
C GLY A 245 -8.36 -17.46 11.13
N LEU A 246 -9.27 -17.42 10.13
CA LEU A 246 -10.69 -17.13 10.34
C LEU A 246 -11.58 -18.06 9.51
N GLU A 247 -12.59 -18.65 10.17
CA GLU A 247 -13.77 -19.23 9.51
C GLU A 247 -14.26 -18.29 8.41
N LYS A 248 -14.53 -18.87 7.22
CA LYS A 248 -15.11 -18.25 6.01
C LYS A 248 -15.24 -16.74 6.13
N VAL A 249 -14.14 -16.05 5.81
CA VAL A 249 -14.28 -14.72 5.23
C VAL A 249 -15.14 -14.96 3.99
N GLU A 250 -16.42 -14.60 4.07
CA GLU A 250 -17.16 -14.22 2.87
C GLU A 250 -16.19 -13.31 2.13
N GLU A 251 -15.75 -13.73 0.93
CA GLU A 251 -15.08 -12.85 0.00
C GLU A 251 -15.98 -11.63 -0.14
N SER A 252 -15.75 -10.62 0.70
CA SER A 252 -16.27 -9.31 0.52
C SER A 252 -15.64 -8.89 -0.79
N ASN A 253 -16.41 -9.01 -1.86
CA ASN A 253 -16.21 -8.41 -3.17
C ASN A 253 -16.15 -6.87 -3.07
N GLU A 254 -15.61 -6.31 -1.99
CA GLU A 254 -15.09 -4.97 -1.95
C GLU A 254 -13.77 -4.98 -2.72
N LYS A 255 -13.92 -5.00 -4.04
CA LYS A 255 -12.96 -4.38 -4.93
C LYS A 255 -12.78 -2.94 -4.45
N VAL A 256 -11.83 -2.69 -3.57
CA VAL A 256 -11.20 -1.38 -3.53
C VAL A 256 -10.40 -1.31 -4.81
N GLU A 257 -11.05 -0.81 -5.86
CA GLU A 257 -10.44 -0.60 -7.17
C GLU A 257 -9.23 0.30 -6.97
N ALA A 258 -8.02 -0.26 -6.96
CA ALA A 258 -6.83 0.51 -7.29
C ALA A 258 -7.16 1.18 -8.63
N ILE A 259 -7.30 2.51 -8.62
CA ILE A 259 -7.94 3.28 -9.70
C ILE A 259 -7.38 2.82 -11.04
N GLU A 260 -8.18 2.07 -11.82
CA GLU A 260 -7.76 1.58 -13.13
C GLU A 260 -7.79 2.76 -14.09
N ARG A 261 -6.63 3.10 -14.65
CA ARG A 261 -6.49 4.26 -15.54
C ARG A 261 -6.19 3.81 -16.97
N LYS A 262 -7.12 3.02 -17.52
CA LYS A 262 -7.09 2.45 -18.90
C LYS A 262 -6.86 3.48 -20.01
N GLU A 263 -7.08 4.75 -19.71
CA GLU A 263 -6.81 5.87 -20.61
C GLU A 263 -5.31 6.18 -20.84
N HIS A 264 -4.40 5.60 -20.06
CA HIS A 264 -2.94 5.72 -20.29
C HIS A 264 -2.35 4.47 -20.92
N LEU A 265 -2.79 3.29 -20.48
CA LEU A 265 -2.36 2.01 -21.01
C LEU A 265 -3.54 1.04 -20.99
N SER A 266 -3.69 0.25 -22.05
CA SER A 266 -4.63 -0.87 -22.10
C SER A 266 -3.90 -2.18 -22.39
N ILE A 267 -4.25 -3.22 -21.65
CA ILE A 267 -3.88 -4.60 -21.98
C ILE A 267 -4.85 -5.06 -23.06
N ASP A 268 -4.33 -5.37 -24.24
CA ASP A 268 -5.16 -5.70 -25.40
C ASP A 268 -5.41 -7.21 -25.45
N GLN A 269 -4.35 -8.01 -25.35
CA GLN A 269 -4.42 -9.47 -25.48
C GLN A 269 -3.38 -10.17 -24.62
N VAL A 270 -3.74 -11.34 -24.08
CA VAL A 270 -2.83 -12.24 -23.37
C VAL A 270 -2.96 -13.64 -23.95
N VAL A 271 -1.86 -14.17 -24.49
CA VAL A 271 -1.78 -15.52 -25.07
C VAL A 271 -0.61 -16.28 -24.48
N PHE A 272 -0.72 -17.60 -24.51
CA PHE A 272 0.40 -18.48 -24.18
C PHE A 272 0.95 -19.09 -25.45
N LEU A 273 2.26 -19.05 -25.61
CA LEU A 273 2.94 -19.63 -26.76
C LEU A 273 3.79 -20.82 -26.31
N ASP A 274 3.91 -21.82 -27.18
CA ASP A 274 4.90 -22.88 -27.04
C ASP A 274 6.27 -22.45 -27.58
N LYS A 275 7.26 -23.35 -27.49
CA LYS A 275 8.63 -23.13 -28.01
C LYS A 275 8.72 -22.85 -29.52
N THR A 276 7.66 -23.11 -30.28
CA THR A 276 7.58 -22.81 -31.72
C THR A 276 6.97 -21.44 -32.00
N GLY A 277 6.50 -20.73 -30.97
CA GLY A 277 5.77 -19.48 -31.09
C GLY A 277 4.29 -19.66 -31.44
N THR A 278 3.75 -20.88 -31.32
CA THR A 278 2.35 -21.17 -31.64
C THR A 278 1.49 -20.99 -30.38
N VAL A 279 0.34 -20.34 -30.53
CA VAL A 279 -0.63 -20.17 -29.44
C VAL A 279 -1.15 -21.53 -28.98
N ASN A 280 -1.03 -21.80 -27.68
CA ASN A 280 -1.44 -23.06 -27.08
C ASN A 280 -2.03 -22.81 -25.69
N SER A 281 -2.88 -23.71 -25.21
CA SER A 281 -3.43 -23.70 -23.86
C SER A 281 -3.13 -24.98 -23.09
N LYS A 282 -2.36 -25.90 -23.68
CA LYS A 282 -1.92 -27.16 -23.06
C LYS A 282 -0.41 -27.28 -23.14
N PHE A 283 0.23 -27.44 -21.99
CA PHE A 283 1.67 -27.51 -21.86
C PHE A 283 2.07 -28.76 -21.08
N LYS A 284 3.22 -29.33 -21.41
CA LYS A 284 3.78 -30.44 -20.64
C LYS A 284 4.55 -29.90 -19.45
N MET A 285 4.43 -30.57 -18.31
CA MET A 285 5.30 -30.36 -17.16
C MET A 285 6.79 -30.47 -17.59
N GLY A 286 7.63 -29.55 -17.10
CA GLY A 286 9.04 -29.42 -17.52
C GLY A 286 9.24 -28.79 -18.90
N GLY A 287 8.17 -28.41 -19.61
CA GLY A 287 8.25 -27.66 -20.86
C GLY A 287 8.42 -26.16 -20.66
N ASN A 288 8.70 -25.44 -21.76
CA ASN A 288 8.72 -23.98 -21.74
C ASN A 288 7.35 -23.43 -22.11
N ILE A 289 6.92 -22.39 -21.40
CA ILE A 289 5.74 -21.60 -21.71
C ILE A 289 6.14 -20.14 -21.82
N PHE A 290 5.61 -19.46 -22.84
CA PHE A 290 5.77 -18.03 -23.02
C PHE A 290 4.44 -17.34 -22.78
N VAL A 291 4.40 -16.38 -21.86
CA VAL A 291 3.25 -15.50 -21.67
C VAL A 291 3.50 -14.24 -22.51
N GLU A 292 2.78 -14.10 -23.62
CA GLU A 292 2.82 -12.90 -24.45
C GLU A 292 1.65 -11.99 -24.11
N VAL A 293 1.98 -10.76 -23.73
CA VAL A 293 1.04 -9.69 -23.41
C VAL A 293 1.17 -8.61 -24.47
N THR A 294 0.13 -8.41 -25.27
CA THR A 294 0.02 -7.25 -26.16
C THR A 294 -0.68 -6.12 -25.40
N TYR A 295 -0.08 -4.93 -25.40
CA TYR A 295 -0.60 -3.76 -24.71
C TYR A 295 -0.34 -2.48 -25.52
N THR A 296 -1.18 -1.47 -25.31
CA THR A 296 -1.09 -0.18 -25.98
C THR A 296 -0.92 0.94 -24.97
N ILE A 297 0.11 1.76 -25.16
CA ILE A 297 0.36 3.00 -24.42
C ILE A 297 -0.29 4.15 -25.18
N HIS A 298 -1.33 4.73 -24.61
CA HIS A 298 -2.07 5.86 -25.17
C HIS A 298 -1.44 7.21 -24.82
N LYS A 299 -0.77 7.29 -23.66
CA LYS A 299 -0.08 8.48 -23.15
C LYS A 299 1.29 8.08 -22.61
N PRO A 300 2.35 8.91 -22.76
CA PRO A 300 3.68 8.53 -22.30
C PRO A 300 3.71 8.24 -20.79
N ILE A 301 4.47 7.21 -20.40
CA ILE A 301 4.61 6.74 -19.02
C ILE A 301 6.10 6.67 -18.68
N ASP A 302 6.50 7.26 -17.55
CA ASP A 302 7.85 7.05 -17.01
C ASP A 302 7.84 5.92 -15.97
N GLY A 303 8.91 5.12 -15.94
CA GLY A 303 9.05 4.00 -15.00
C GLY A 303 7.96 2.94 -15.10
N LEU A 304 7.58 2.52 -16.31
CA LEU A 304 6.59 1.47 -16.53
C LEU A 304 7.09 0.09 -16.05
N VAL A 305 6.28 -0.61 -15.26
CA VAL A 305 6.53 -1.97 -14.78
C VAL A 305 5.42 -2.90 -15.22
N GLY A 306 5.76 -3.98 -15.93
CA GLY A 306 4.83 -5.04 -16.30
C GLY A 306 4.97 -6.24 -15.37
N GLY A 307 3.84 -6.84 -14.98
CA GLY A 307 3.81 -8.00 -14.08
C GLY A 307 2.86 -9.08 -14.57
N VAL A 308 3.21 -10.33 -14.30
CA VAL A 308 2.43 -11.52 -14.59
C VAL A 308 2.35 -12.35 -13.31
N ALA A 309 1.14 -12.74 -12.90
CA ALA A 309 0.91 -13.62 -11.78
C ALA A 309 0.15 -14.88 -12.21
N ILE A 310 0.50 -16.02 -11.62
CA ILE A 310 -0.09 -17.33 -11.85
C ILE A 310 -0.84 -17.75 -10.59
N PHE A 311 -2.06 -18.24 -10.79
CA PHE A 311 -2.92 -18.80 -9.76
C PHE A 311 -3.34 -20.23 -10.12
N ASP A 312 -3.68 -21.04 -9.13
CA ASP A 312 -4.40 -22.30 -9.39
C ASP A 312 -5.89 -22.05 -9.69
N ASN A 313 -6.64 -23.13 -9.95
CA ASN A 313 -8.08 -23.07 -10.18
C ASN A 313 -8.92 -22.74 -8.93
N GLN A 314 -8.33 -22.78 -7.74
CA GLN A 314 -8.95 -22.38 -6.48
C GLN A 314 -8.67 -20.91 -6.13
N GLY A 315 -7.84 -20.23 -6.91
CA GLY A 315 -7.43 -18.84 -6.64
C GLY A 315 -6.23 -18.71 -5.71
N THR A 316 -5.51 -19.79 -5.41
CA THR A 316 -4.24 -19.73 -4.68
C THR A 316 -3.18 -19.05 -5.54
N TYR A 317 -2.53 -18.01 -5.00
CA TYR A 317 -1.39 -17.35 -5.64
C TYR A 317 -0.19 -18.30 -5.67
N ILE A 318 0.33 -18.62 -6.86
CA ILE A 318 1.45 -19.55 -7.04
C ILE A 318 2.76 -18.81 -7.24
N CYS A 319 2.79 -17.87 -8.17
CA CYS A 319 4.01 -17.15 -8.55
C CYS A 319 3.62 -15.83 -9.20
N GLY A 320 4.35 -14.76 -8.93
CA GLY A 320 4.25 -13.55 -9.73
C GLY A 320 5.58 -12.87 -9.90
N LEU A 321 5.83 -12.47 -11.14
CA LEU A 321 7.05 -11.84 -11.58
C LEU A 321 6.73 -10.49 -12.17
N ASN A 322 7.69 -9.59 -12.13
CA ASN A 322 7.57 -8.30 -12.80
C ASN A 322 8.93 -7.82 -13.31
N THR A 323 8.87 -6.91 -14.26
CA THR A 323 10.05 -6.40 -14.95
C THR A 323 10.99 -5.62 -14.03
N LYS A 324 10.52 -5.10 -12.88
CA LYS A 324 11.37 -4.40 -11.91
C LYS A 324 12.25 -5.36 -11.11
N ILE A 325 11.72 -6.50 -10.67
CA ILE A 325 12.50 -7.53 -9.95
C ILE A 325 13.65 -8.04 -10.83
N ASP A 326 13.40 -8.20 -12.13
CA ASP A 326 14.39 -8.69 -13.10
C ASP A 326 15.24 -7.59 -13.77
N GLU A 327 15.16 -6.35 -13.26
CA GLU A 327 15.89 -5.18 -13.77
C GLU A 327 15.71 -4.95 -15.29
N LYS A 328 14.51 -5.21 -15.81
CA LYS A 328 14.11 -4.98 -17.20
C LYS A 328 13.35 -3.67 -17.34
N ALA A 329 13.97 -2.70 -18.01
CA ALA A 329 13.30 -1.46 -18.40
C ALA A 329 12.31 -1.72 -19.54
N LEU A 330 11.11 -1.13 -19.43
CA LEU A 330 10.12 -1.10 -20.50
C LEU A 330 10.09 0.28 -21.17
N GLU A 331 9.83 0.31 -22.47
CA GLU A 331 9.60 1.55 -23.18
C GLU A 331 8.24 2.14 -22.79
N GLY A 332 8.22 3.44 -22.50
CA GLY A 332 7.05 4.17 -22.05
C GLY A 332 6.48 5.15 -23.08
N SER A 333 6.93 5.11 -24.33
CA SER A 333 6.44 5.99 -25.39
C SER A 333 5.08 5.50 -25.94
N CYS A 334 4.31 6.36 -26.61
CA CYS A 334 3.02 5.96 -27.15
C CYS A 334 3.21 4.94 -28.28
N GLY A 335 2.46 3.83 -28.22
CA GLY A 335 2.56 2.76 -29.20
C GLY A 335 1.96 1.45 -28.70
N THR A 336 1.95 0.44 -29.57
CA THR A 336 1.54 -0.93 -29.21
C THR A 336 2.78 -1.80 -29.09
N TYR A 337 2.85 -2.55 -28.00
CA TYR A 337 4.02 -3.33 -27.59
C TYR A 337 3.63 -4.76 -27.27
N LYS A 338 4.66 -5.62 -27.23
CA LYS A 338 4.56 -7.00 -26.75
C LYS A 338 5.55 -7.21 -25.63
N LEU A 339 5.05 -7.60 -24.47
CA LEU A 339 5.85 -8.10 -23.36
C LEU A 339 5.80 -9.63 -23.38
N ILE A 340 6.96 -10.29 -23.38
CA ILE A 340 7.05 -11.75 -23.41
C ILE A 340 7.82 -12.20 -22.17
N LEU A 341 7.17 -13.01 -21.33
CA LEU A 341 7.78 -13.68 -20.18
C LEU A 341 7.94 -15.16 -20.49
N GLU A 342 9.17 -15.67 -20.43
CA GLU A 342 9.46 -17.09 -20.60
C GLU A 342 9.60 -17.78 -19.23
N TYR A 343 8.80 -18.82 -18.98
CA TYR A 343 9.07 -19.78 -17.93
C TYR A 343 9.75 -21.00 -18.54
N LYS A 344 10.99 -21.25 -18.13
CA LYS A 344 11.77 -22.43 -18.52
C LYS A 344 11.48 -23.56 -17.56
N GLU A 345 11.40 -24.78 -18.08
CA GLU A 345 11.26 -26.00 -17.27
C GLU A 345 10.14 -25.87 -16.23
N LEU A 346 8.90 -25.72 -16.72
CA LEU A 346 7.75 -25.43 -15.87
C LEU A 346 7.49 -26.54 -14.85
N ASN A 347 7.88 -26.30 -13.59
CA ASN A 347 7.77 -27.24 -12.48
C ASN A 347 6.39 -27.27 -11.80
N LEU A 348 5.34 -26.85 -12.52
CA LEU A 348 3.95 -26.96 -12.07
C LEU A 348 3.45 -28.39 -12.27
N LEU A 349 2.74 -28.93 -11.26
CA LEU A 349 2.09 -30.22 -11.39
C LEU A 349 0.87 -30.16 -12.32
N PRO A 350 0.35 -31.30 -12.82
CA PRO A 350 -0.80 -31.29 -13.71
C PRO A 350 -2.02 -30.58 -13.10
N GLY A 351 -2.61 -29.65 -13.86
CA GLY A 351 -3.64 -28.75 -13.33
C GLY A 351 -3.99 -27.59 -14.26
N THR A 352 -5.11 -26.93 -13.96
CA THR A 352 -5.51 -25.68 -14.63
C THR A 352 -4.95 -24.51 -13.85
N TYR A 353 -4.27 -23.62 -14.55
CA TYR A 353 -3.68 -22.42 -14.00
C TYR A 353 -4.28 -21.19 -14.67
N LEU A 354 -4.52 -20.15 -13.88
CA LEU A 354 -5.06 -18.87 -14.29
C LEU A 354 -3.93 -17.84 -14.27
N VAL A 355 -3.99 -16.87 -15.18
CA VAL A 355 -3.01 -15.79 -15.24
C VAL A 355 -3.67 -14.45 -15.04
N ASP A 356 -3.03 -13.62 -14.21
CA ASP A 356 -3.30 -12.20 -14.08
C ASP A 356 -2.14 -11.42 -14.70
N VAL A 357 -2.45 -10.29 -15.33
CA VAL A 357 -1.46 -9.39 -15.92
C VAL A 357 -1.75 -7.97 -15.48
N GLY A 358 -0.71 -7.23 -15.08
CA GLY A 358 -0.84 -5.86 -14.63
C GLY A 358 0.31 -4.97 -15.08
N PHE A 359 0.01 -3.70 -15.30
CA PHE A 359 1.00 -2.65 -15.53
C PHE A 359 0.89 -1.56 -14.47
N PHE A 360 2.02 -1.17 -13.93
CA PHE A 360 2.13 -0.27 -12.79
C PHE A 360 3.21 0.79 -13.03
N GLU A 361 3.14 1.88 -12.27
CA GLU A 361 4.25 2.79 -12.08
C GLU A 361 5.32 2.12 -11.20
N SER A 362 6.59 2.49 -11.36
CA SER A 362 7.75 1.86 -10.71
C SER A 362 7.71 1.73 -9.18
N SER A 363 6.93 2.54 -8.46
CA SER A 363 6.71 2.41 -7.01
C SER A 363 5.61 1.43 -6.64
N ALA A 364 4.89 0.87 -7.63
CA ALA A 364 3.66 0.09 -7.46
C ALA A 364 2.44 0.87 -6.97
N LEU A 365 2.56 2.15 -6.62
CA LEU A 365 1.48 2.94 -6.01
C LEU A 365 0.37 3.32 -7.00
N ILE A 366 0.65 3.31 -8.31
CA ILE A 366 -0.38 3.47 -9.34
C ILE A 366 -0.42 2.27 -10.26
N ARG A 367 -1.65 1.80 -10.51
CA ARG A 367 -2.01 0.76 -11.45
C ARG A 367 -2.57 1.37 -12.73
N TYR A 368 -1.92 1.14 -13.87
CA TYR A 368 -2.39 1.65 -15.16
C TYR A 368 -3.52 0.78 -15.71
N ASP A 369 -3.29 -0.53 -15.82
CA ASP A 369 -4.31 -1.53 -16.18
C ASP A 369 -3.98 -2.86 -15.51
N TYR A 370 -5.02 -3.66 -15.28
CA TYR A 370 -4.90 -4.98 -14.68
C TYR A 370 -6.04 -5.87 -15.17
N LYS A 371 -5.70 -7.03 -15.73
CA LYS A 371 -6.67 -8.05 -16.11
C LYS A 371 -6.50 -9.26 -15.21
N SER A 372 -7.49 -9.48 -14.35
CA SER A 372 -7.56 -10.66 -13.50
C SER A 372 -8.13 -11.85 -14.26
N ARG A 373 -7.51 -13.02 -14.07
CA ARG A 373 -7.89 -14.32 -14.63
C ARG A 373 -8.12 -14.21 -16.14
N VAL A 374 -7.24 -13.46 -16.80
CA VAL A 374 -7.41 -13.03 -18.20
C VAL A 374 -7.40 -14.20 -19.17
N ASN A 375 -6.65 -15.24 -18.83
CA ASN A 375 -6.58 -16.47 -19.61
C ASN A 375 -6.13 -17.63 -18.70
N SER A 376 -6.25 -18.86 -19.20
CA SER A 376 -5.88 -20.07 -18.47
C SER A 376 -5.10 -21.04 -19.35
N PHE A 377 -4.18 -21.80 -18.76
CA PHE A 377 -3.52 -22.92 -19.40
C PHE A 377 -3.60 -24.18 -18.54
N TRP A 378 -3.52 -25.34 -19.19
CA TRP A 378 -3.49 -26.65 -18.57
C TRP A 378 -2.09 -27.23 -18.64
N VAL A 379 -1.58 -27.70 -17.50
CA VAL A 379 -0.36 -28.50 -17.47
C VAL A 379 -0.73 -29.98 -17.46
N GLU A 380 -0.12 -30.76 -18.34
CA GLU A 380 -0.30 -32.20 -18.42
C GLU A 380 1.01 -32.96 -18.14
N HIS A 381 0.85 -34.14 -17.55
CA HIS A 381 1.91 -35.13 -17.46
C HIS A 381 1.26 -36.53 -17.65
N PRO A 382 1.87 -37.43 -18.44
CA PRO A 382 1.27 -38.73 -18.76
C PRO A 382 1.15 -39.68 -17.55
N GLU A 383 1.99 -39.48 -16.54
CA GLU A 383 2.07 -40.32 -15.33
C GLU A 383 1.86 -39.50 -14.07
N TYR A 384 1.46 -40.16 -12.97
CA TYR A 384 1.38 -39.54 -11.65
C TYR A 384 2.80 -39.37 -11.08
N VAL A 385 3.19 -38.14 -10.75
CA VAL A 385 4.57 -37.80 -10.38
C VAL A 385 4.70 -37.40 -8.91
N ALA A 386 3.77 -36.59 -8.40
CA ALA A 386 3.76 -36.08 -7.02
C ALA A 386 2.38 -35.49 -6.66
N GLU A 387 2.21 -35.12 -5.40
CA GLU A 387 1.07 -34.33 -4.89
C GLU A 387 1.48 -32.87 -4.64
N GLY A 388 0.51 -31.95 -4.76
CA GLY A 388 0.69 -30.53 -4.46
C GLY A 388 0.54 -29.61 -5.68
N LEU A 389 1.29 -28.50 -5.70
CA LEU A 389 1.26 -27.50 -6.77
C LEU A 389 2.54 -27.50 -7.64
N VAL A 390 3.69 -27.77 -7.03
CA VAL A 390 5.00 -27.76 -7.70
C VAL A 390 5.78 -29.03 -7.41
N LEU A 391 6.58 -29.48 -8.37
CA LEU A 391 7.60 -30.50 -8.13
C LEU A 391 8.92 -29.82 -7.75
N LEU A 392 9.43 -30.12 -6.56
CA LEU A 392 10.73 -29.67 -6.10
C LEU A 392 11.80 -30.72 -6.39
N ASP A 393 13.01 -30.26 -6.71
CA ASP A 393 14.19 -31.12 -6.86
C ASP A 393 14.47 -31.86 -5.55
N HIS A 394 14.55 -33.20 -5.61
CA HIS A 394 14.70 -34.03 -4.42
C HIS A 394 15.52 -35.29 -4.69
N ASN A 395 16.04 -35.88 -3.61
CA ASN A 395 16.74 -37.17 -3.64
C ASN A 395 16.43 -37.94 -2.35
N TRP A 396 16.11 -39.23 -2.47
CA TRP A 396 15.83 -40.10 -1.32
C TRP A 396 17.08 -40.87 -0.92
N GLN A 397 17.35 -40.94 0.38
CA GLN A 397 18.38 -41.82 0.94
C GLN A 397 17.78 -42.67 2.05
N SER A 398 17.95 -43.99 1.98
CA SER A 398 17.60 -44.91 3.05
C SER A 398 18.86 -45.62 3.54
N LYS A 399 18.99 -45.77 4.86
CA LYS A 399 20.07 -46.54 5.50
C LYS A 399 19.44 -47.54 6.45
N VAL A 400 19.88 -48.80 6.36
CA VAL A 400 19.52 -49.82 7.34
C VAL A 400 20.22 -49.47 8.65
N VAL A 401 19.46 -49.13 9.69
CA VAL A 401 19.98 -49.07 11.05
C VAL A 401 19.98 -50.50 11.55
N ALA A 402 21.16 -51.07 11.81
CA ALA A 402 21.30 -52.47 12.23
C ALA A 402 20.36 -52.76 13.41
N ILE A 403 19.57 -53.83 13.29
CA ILE A 403 18.84 -54.39 14.44
C ILE A 403 19.91 -55.06 15.30
N SER A 404 20.12 -54.56 16.52
CA SER A 404 20.93 -55.25 17.51
C SER A 404 20.25 -56.58 17.84
N ASN A 405 20.66 -57.65 17.15
CA ASN A 405 20.40 -58.99 17.63
C ASN A 405 21.33 -59.21 18.84
N GLU A 406 20.87 -58.77 20.02
CA GLU A 406 21.35 -59.35 21.28
C GLU A 406 20.89 -60.82 21.28
N VAL A 407 21.86 -61.72 21.13
CA VAL A 407 21.75 -63.15 21.44
C VAL A 407 22.19 -63.35 22.88
#